data_AF-A0A2M8PW58-F1
#
_entry.id   AF-A0A2M8PW58-F1
#
_cell.length_a   1.000
_cell.length_b   1.000
_cell.length_c   1.000
_cell.angle_alpha   90.00
_cell.angle_beta   90.00
_cell.angle_gamma   90.00
#
_symmetry.space_group_name_H-M   'P 1'
#
loop_
_entity.id
_entity.type
_entity.pdbx_description
1 polymer ?
#
loop_
_entity_poly.entity_id
_entity_poly.type
_entity_poly.pdbx_seq_one_letter_code
_entity_poly.pdbx_strand_id
1 'polypeptide(L)'
;DDDCDLKVPDHVQIHIICVNGDAKVTNLITPLTIDEVNGDLTIRHIDASVSINVVNADLSTKHIVGNVTIQEVNGDCSLQRIDGDVSVKAANGDLGLADIVGNISIAESVADIAVEVDFDPQYAYNFRSQDDIAFTLYPEPNVTFYLPAQTDYTFTRELKRVANILTPDEDEPRVRVQFGNGAAKVYVESADDVVFASRTVGGSGFSFEFNLGNQLRDIEAQINESLSGLGEMIEAQTREAIASASSFAKDIRVEARIQRAQDRAQRRAQRHAERAQRRMERAQRFDHRRQSPQTSPSSTTVSHEERLLILQMLQDGRITVEEANQLLSTLEGKV
;
A
#
# COMPACT_ATOMS: atom_id res chain seq x y z
N ASP A 1 -16.94 -16.83 -14.74
CA ASP A 1 -16.32 -15.76 -15.53
C ASP A 1 -17.25 -14.56 -15.46
N ASP A 2 -17.08 -13.72 -14.43
CA ASP A 2 -17.92 -12.55 -14.16
C ASP A 2 -17.13 -11.24 -14.40
N ASP A 3 -16.14 -11.28 -15.29
CA ASP A 3 -15.37 -10.09 -15.66
C ASP A 3 -16.13 -9.29 -16.73
N CYS A 4 -16.20 -7.97 -16.55
CA CYS A 4 -16.87 -7.06 -17.47
C CYS A 4 -15.85 -6.08 -18.05
N ASP A 5 -15.57 -6.20 -19.35
CA ASP A 5 -14.71 -5.28 -20.08
C ASP A 5 -15.56 -4.32 -20.93
N LEU A 6 -15.55 -3.04 -20.58
CA LEU A 6 -16.25 -2.00 -21.32
C LEU A 6 -15.23 -1.08 -22.04
N LYS A 7 -15.35 -0.97 -23.37
CA LYS A 7 -14.61 0.02 -24.15
C LYS A 7 -15.57 1.10 -24.61
N VAL A 8 -15.35 2.31 -24.14
CA VAL A 8 -16.13 3.49 -24.52
C VAL A 8 -15.23 4.54 -25.16
N PRO A 9 -15.77 5.40 -26.01
CA PRO A 9 -15.04 6.58 -26.47
C PRO A 9 -14.63 7.46 -25.28
N ASP A 10 -13.45 8.05 -25.38
CA ASP A 10 -12.80 8.88 -24.36
C ASP A 10 -13.60 10.12 -23.91
N HIS A 11 -14.46 10.64 -24.78
CA HIS A 11 -15.31 11.81 -24.58
C HIS A 11 -16.69 11.49 -23.96
N VAL A 12 -16.93 10.24 -23.57
CA VAL A 12 -18.19 9.85 -22.91
C VAL A 12 -18.03 9.95 -21.40
N GLN A 13 -18.92 10.71 -20.76
CA GLN A 13 -18.98 10.78 -19.31
C GLN A 13 -19.37 9.41 -18.73
N ILE A 14 -18.58 8.94 -17.77
CA ILE A 14 -18.81 7.66 -17.08
C ILE A 14 -19.22 7.93 -15.65
N HIS A 15 -20.37 7.35 -15.26
CA HIS A 15 -20.82 7.25 -13.88
C HIS A 15 -20.95 5.78 -13.51
N ILE A 16 -20.12 5.33 -12.56
CA ILE A 16 -20.13 3.98 -12.04
C ILE A 16 -20.90 3.99 -10.72
N ILE A 17 -22.09 3.37 -10.71
CA ILE A 17 -22.93 3.34 -9.51
C ILE A 17 -22.41 2.30 -8.51
N CYS A 18 -22.04 1.11 -8.98
CA CYS A 18 -21.57 0.05 -8.09
C CYS A 18 -20.71 -0.96 -8.85
N VAL A 19 -19.60 -1.38 -8.25
CA VAL A 19 -18.82 -2.55 -8.67
C VAL A 19 -18.64 -3.48 -7.48
N ASN A 20 -19.07 -4.73 -7.61
CA ASN A 20 -19.02 -5.72 -6.52
C ASN A 20 -17.64 -6.32 -6.28
N GLY A 21 -16.76 -6.28 -7.27
CA GLY A 21 -15.36 -6.70 -7.16
C GLY A 21 -14.43 -5.52 -7.41
N ASP A 22 -13.36 -5.79 -8.15
CA ASP A 22 -12.35 -4.80 -8.48
C ASP A 22 -12.75 -3.98 -9.72
N ALA A 23 -12.31 -2.73 -9.76
CA ALA A 23 -12.57 -1.82 -10.87
C ALA A 23 -11.27 -1.22 -11.38
N LYS A 24 -11.14 -1.17 -12.72
CA LYS A 24 -10.04 -0.49 -13.39
C LYS A 24 -10.59 0.47 -14.43
N VAL A 25 -10.26 1.75 -14.28
CA VAL A 25 -10.67 2.81 -15.22
C VAL A 25 -9.43 3.50 -15.77
N THR A 26 -9.34 3.59 -17.10
CA THR A 26 -8.17 4.18 -17.76
C THR A 26 -8.55 5.04 -18.96
N ASN A 27 -7.78 6.09 -19.24
CA ASN A 27 -7.81 6.88 -20.48
C ASN A 27 -9.18 7.55 -20.73
N LEU A 28 -9.58 8.44 -19.82
CA LEU A 28 -10.78 9.28 -20.00
C LEU A 28 -10.40 10.75 -20.04
N ILE A 29 -11.04 11.52 -20.91
CA ILE A 29 -10.88 12.98 -20.98
C ILE A 29 -12.07 13.74 -20.40
N THR A 30 -13.06 13.00 -19.88
CA THR A 30 -14.26 13.55 -19.24
C THR A 30 -14.31 13.20 -17.76
N PRO A 31 -15.06 13.96 -16.95
CA PRO A 31 -15.19 13.67 -15.52
C PRO A 31 -15.65 12.25 -15.24
N LEU A 32 -15.06 11.65 -14.21
CA LEU A 32 -15.39 10.31 -13.72
C LEU A 32 -16.07 10.42 -12.37
N THR A 33 -17.24 9.81 -12.24
CA THR A 33 -17.95 9.70 -10.95
C THR A 33 -18.12 8.22 -10.60
N ILE A 34 -17.77 7.86 -9.37
CA ILE A 34 -17.87 6.50 -8.84
C ILE A 34 -18.55 6.56 -7.47
N ASP A 35 -19.69 5.89 -7.33
CA ASP A 35 -20.43 5.89 -6.07
C ASP A 35 -19.91 4.84 -5.09
N GLU A 36 -19.67 3.61 -5.57
CA GLU A 36 -19.21 2.50 -4.72
C GLU A 36 -18.39 1.46 -5.49
N VAL A 37 -17.25 1.06 -4.93
CA VAL A 37 -16.47 -0.10 -5.35
C VAL A 37 -16.19 -0.98 -4.13
N ASN A 38 -16.61 -2.24 -4.20
CA ASN A 38 -16.48 -3.18 -3.09
C ASN A 38 -15.08 -3.83 -2.98
N GLY A 39 -14.37 -3.94 -4.11
CA GLY A 39 -12.99 -4.39 -4.18
C GLY A 39 -11.99 -3.25 -4.38
N ASP A 40 -10.87 -3.56 -5.04
CA ASP A 40 -9.80 -2.61 -5.33
C ASP A 40 -10.20 -1.68 -6.48
N LEU A 41 -9.86 -0.39 -6.38
CA LEU A 41 -10.08 0.59 -7.44
C LEU A 41 -8.75 1.13 -7.98
N THR A 42 -8.50 0.90 -9.27
CA THR A 42 -7.36 1.49 -9.98
C THR A 42 -7.83 2.49 -11.04
N ILE A 43 -7.37 3.73 -10.95
CA ILE A 43 -7.68 4.80 -11.92
C ILE A 43 -6.38 5.33 -12.51
N ARG A 44 -6.28 5.38 -13.85
CA ARG A 44 -5.08 5.89 -14.53
C ARG A 44 -5.40 6.78 -15.72
N HIS A 45 -4.60 7.81 -15.95
CA HIS A 45 -4.67 8.65 -17.15
C HIS A 45 -6.08 9.24 -17.36
N ILE A 46 -6.50 10.09 -16.42
CA ILE A 46 -7.77 10.81 -16.52
C ILE A 46 -7.46 12.30 -16.68
N ASP A 47 -7.84 12.88 -17.81
CA ASP A 47 -7.64 14.30 -18.11
C ASP A 47 -8.88 15.13 -17.71
N ALA A 48 -9.45 14.83 -16.55
CA ALA A 48 -10.59 15.52 -15.96
C ALA A 48 -10.71 15.23 -14.46
N SER A 49 -11.67 15.89 -13.80
CA SER A 49 -11.95 15.67 -12.37
C SER A 49 -12.49 14.27 -12.08
N VAL A 50 -12.07 13.70 -10.95
CA VAL A 50 -12.47 12.39 -10.45
C VAL A 50 -13.17 12.57 -9.10
N SER A 51 -14.41 12.05 -9.00
CA SER A 51 -15.18 12.03 -7.76
C SER A 51 -15.47 10.59 -7.37
N ILE A 52 -15.02 10.19 -6.19
CA ILE A 52 -15.19 8.86 -5.63
C ILE A 52 -15.91 9.01 -4.29
N ASN A 53 -17.03 8.32 -4.14
CA ASN A 53 -17.74 8.29 -2.88
C ASN A 53 -17.16 7.22 -1.95
N VAL A 54 -17.31 5.92 -2.24
CA VAL A 54 -16.78 4.86 -1.36
C VAL A 54 -15.94 3.83 -2.12
N VAL A 55 -14.78 3.47 -1.54
CA VAL A 55 -14.00 2.28 -1.91
C VAL A 55 -13.82 1.41 -0.67
N ASN A 56 -14.31 0.17 -0.71
CA ASN A 56 -14.29 -0.73 0.45
C ASN A 56 -12.96 -1.49 0.64
N ALA A 57 -12.09 -1.50 -0.37
CA ALA A 57 -10.71 -2.00 -0.28
C ALA A 57 -9.71 -0.90 -0.65
N ASP A 58 -8.69 -1.20 -1.46
CA ASP A 58 -7.59 -0.29 -1.74
C ASP A 58 -7.89 0.62 -2.96
N LEU A 59 -7.41 1.86 -2.90
CA LEU A 59 -7.49 2.85 -3.97
C LEU A 59 -6.10 3.18 -4.51
N SER A 60 -5.91 3.08 -5.82
CA SER A 60 -4.71 3.57 -6.51
C SER A 60 -5.11 4.50 -7.65
N THR A 61 -4.67 5.76 -7.58
CA THR A 61 -4.83 6.73 -8.67
C THR A 61 -3.47 7.19 -9.17
N LYS A 62 -3.34 7.31 -10.49
CA LYS A 62 -2.09 7.72 -11.12
C LYS A 62 -2.33 8.53 -12.39
N HIS A 63 -1.64 9.66 -12.54
CA HIS A 63 -1.77 10.54 -13.72
C HIS A 63 -3.21 11.04 -13.89
N ILE A 64 -3.60 12.00 -13.06
CA ILE A 64 -4.89 12.69 -13.15
C ILE A 64 -4.63 14.18 -13.43
N VAL A 65 -5.25 14.74 -14.45
CA VAL A 65 -5.21 16.18 -14.75
C VAL A 65 -6.60 16.74 -14.47
N GLY A 66 -6.79 17.22 -13.24
CA GLY A 66 -8.07 17.61 -12.69
C GLY A 66 -8.17 17.30 -11.20
N ASN A 67 -9.24 17.79 -10.58
CA ASN A 67 -9.42 17.65 -9.13
C ASN A 67 -9.83 16.22 -8.75
N VAL A 68 -9.30 15.71 -7.65
CA VAL A 68 -9.66 14.41 -7.08
C VAL A 68 -10.36 14.62 -5.75
N THR A 69 -11.63 14.19 -5.67
CA THR A 69 -12.42 14.22 -4.44
C THR A 69 -12.80 12.81 -4.03
N ILE A 70 -12.47 12.43 -2.80
CA ILE A 70 -12.70 11.09 -2.24
C ILE A 70 -13.46 11.24 -0.92
N GLN A 71 -14.64 10.62 -0.78
CA GLN A 71 -15.39 10.66 0.47
C GLN A 71 -14.84 9.65 1.49
N GLU A 72 -14.63 8.40 1.09
CA GLU A 72 -14.19 7.34 2.02
C GLU A 72 -13.41 6.24 1.29
N VAL A 73 -12.28 5.83 1.87
CA VAL A 73 -11.53 4.62 1.49
C VAL A 73 -11.31 3.77 2.74
N ASN A 74 -11.79 2.53 2.70
CA ASN A 74 -11.70 1.60 3.83
C ASN A 74 -10.37 0.83 3.88
N GLY A 75 -9.67 0.72 2.75
CA GLY A 75 -8.31 0.19 2.65
C GLY A 75 -7.24 1.27 2.50
N ASP A 76 -6.15 0.87 1.86
CA ASP A 76 -4.97 1.69 1.59
C ASP A 76 -5.24 2.64 0.41
N CYS A 77 -4.80 3.90 0.50
CA CYS A 77 -5.03 4.90 -0.55
C CYS A 77 -3.69 5.44 -1.10
N SER A 78 -3.44 5.27 -2.40
CA SER A 78 -2.28 5.83 -3.10
C SER A 78 -2.71 6.83 -4.17
N LEU A 79 -2.33 8.09 -3.99
CA LEU A 79 -2.60 9.16 -4.94
C LEU A 79 -1.28 9.68 -5.50
N GLN A 80 -1.05 9.48 -6.80
CA GLN A 80 0.22 9.79 -7.45
C GLN A 80 0.04 10.62 -8.71
N ARG A 81 0.88 11.64 -8.92
CA ARG A 81 0.93 12.43 -10.16
C ARG A 81 -0.43 13.04 -10.50
N ILE A 82 -0.89 13.93 -9.63
CA ILE A 82 -2.16 14.64 -9.79
C ILE A 82 -1.86 16.11 -10.03
N ASP A 83 -2.35 16.65 -11.14
CA ASP A 83 -2.33 18.07 -11.46
C ASP A 83 -3.73 18.64 -11.24
N GLY A 84 -3.98 19.09 -10.01
CA GLY A 84 -5.30 19.48 -9.52
C GLY A 84 -5.44 19.32 -8.00
N ASP A 85 -6.53 19.84 -7.46
CA ASP A 85 -6.80 19.80 -6.03
C ASP A 85 -7.17 18.39 -5.56
N VAL A 86 -6.65 17.99 -4.41
CA VAL A 86 -6.93 16.70 -3.75
C VAL A 86 -7.66 16.93 -2.44
N SER A 87 -8.85 16.33 -2.33
CA SER A 87 -9.66 16.32 -1.11
C SER A 87 -10.01 14.90 -0.73
N VAL A 88 -9.55 14.45 0.44
CA VAL A 88 -9.89 13.15 1.02
C VAL A 88 -10.58 13.39 2.34
N LYS A 89 -11.84 12.96 2.44
CA LYS A 89 -12.62 13.16 3.66
C LYS A 89 -12.30 12.12 4.73
N ALA A 90 -12.17 10.84 4.36
CA ALA A 90 -11.78 9.77 5.28
C ALA A 90 -10.92 8.72 4.57
N ALA A 91 -9.81 8.34 5.19
CA ALA A 91 -8.98 7.19 4.82
C ALA A 91 -8.74 6.30 6.05
N ASN A 92 -9.13 5.03 5.99
CA ASN A 92 -9.03 4.11 7.13
C ASN A 92 -7.76 3.26 7.11
N GLY A 93 -7.17 3.04 5.93
CA GLY A 93 -5.81 2.48 5.76
C GLY A 93 -4.75 3.58 5.61
N ASP A 94 -3.53 3.20 5.23
CA ASP A 94 -2.46 4.18 5.09
C ASP A 94 -2.68 5.03 3.82
N LEU A 95 -2.31 6.31 3.89
CA LEU A 95 -2.50 7.28 2.82
C LEU A 95 -1.16 7.74 2.24
N GLY A 96 -0.88 7.37 1.00
CA GLY A 96 0.28 7.83 0.24
C GLY A 96 -0.08 8.93 -0.75
N LEU A 97 0.61 10.07 -0.65
CA LEU A 97 0.47 11.23 -1.53
C LEU A 97 1.82 11.53 -2.18
N ALA A 98 1.91 11.45 -3.51
CA ALA A 98 3.16 11.72 -4.22
C ALA A 98 2.96 12.52 -5.50
N ASP A 99 3.86 13.46 -5.77
CA ASP A 99 3.88 14.27 -7.00
C ASP A 99 2.52 14.96 -7.28
N ILE A 100 1.95 15.66 -6.29
CA ILE A 100 0.69 16.38 -6.42
C ILE A 100 0.96 17.88 -6.58
N VAL A 101 0.35 18.49 -7.60
CA VAL A 101 0.38 19.92 -7.88
C VAL A 101 -1.03 20.47 -7.69
N GLY A 102 -1.28 21.12 -6.55
CA GLY A 102 -2.62 21.57 -6.17
C GLY A 102 -2.80 21.71 -4.67
N ASN A 103 -3.99 22.15 -4.25
CA ASN A 103 -4.35 22.15 -2.84
C ASN A 103 -4.51 20.71 -2.33
N ILE A 104 -4.11 20.44 -1.09
CA ILE A 104 -4.30 19.13 -0.44
C ILE A 104 -5.07 19.33 0.85
N SER A 105 -6.20 18.64 0.98
CA SER A 105 -7.02 18.65 2.19
C SER A 105 -7.37 17.22 2.59
N ILE A 106 -6.75 16.75 3.67
CA ILE A 106 -7.06 15.45 4.30
C ILE A 106 -7.83 15.73 5.59
N ALA A 107 -9.14 15.49 5.57
CA ALA A 107 -10.01 15.81 6.69
C ALA A 107 -9.88 14.79 7.83
N GLU A 108 -9.61 13.52 7.52
CA GLU A 108 -9.37 12.46 8.49
C GLU A 108 -8.61 11.28 7.87
N SER A 109 -7.55 10.84 8.55
CA SER A 109 -6.87 9.57 8.32
C SER A 109 -6.78 8.80 9.64
N VAL A 110 -7.13 7.52 9.64
CA VAL A 110 -7.04 6.66 10.83
C VAL A 110 -5.63 6.09 10.99
N ALA A 111 -4.92 5.87 9.88
CA ALA A 111 -3.57 5.33 9.85
C ALA A 111 -2.55 6.35 9.31
N ASP A 112 -1.35 5.87 9.00
CA ASP A 112 -0.21 6.70 8.66
C ASP A 112 -0.43 7.48 7.36
N ILE A 113 0.05 8.72 7.32
CA ILE A 113 0.08 9.51 6.08
C ILE A 113 1.53 9.67 5.62
N ALA A 114 1.84 9.26 4.40
CA ALA A 114 3.11 9.50 3.73
C ALA A 114 2.94 10.56 2.63
N VAL A 115 3.71 11.65 2.72
CA VAL A 115 3.60 12.80 1.81
C VAL A 115 4.95 13.08 1.15
N GLU A 116 5.00 12.97 -0.18
CA GLU A 116 6.15 13.29 -1.02
C GLU A 116 5.72 14.28 -2.11
N VAL A 117 5.62 15.56 -1.76
CA VAL A 117 5.17 16.62 -2.67
C VAL A 117 6.16 17.78 -2.67
N ASP A 118 6.22 18.51 -3.78
CA ASP A 118 6.92 19.79 -3.84
C ASP A 118 5.96 20.90 -3.41
N PHE A 119 6.21 21.48 -2.23
CA PHE A 119 5.30 22.43 -1.61
C PHE A 119 5.43 23.81 -2.26
N ASP A 120 4.36 24.29 -2.89
CA ASP A 120 4.31 25.59 -3.54
C ASP A 120 3.49 26.59 -2.69
N PRO A 121 3.97 27.82 -2.47
CA PRO A 121 3.25 28.86 -1.73
C PRO A 121 1.88 29.24 -2.30
N GLN A 122 1.57 28.91 -3.56
CA GLN A 122 0.27 29.20 -4.16
C GLN A 122 -0.85 28.28 -3.66
N TYR A 123 -0.51 27.11 -3.10
CA TYR A 123 -1.48 26.11 -2.66
C TYR A 123 -1.56 26.03 -1.13
N ALA A 124 -2.69 25.52 -0.65
CA ALA A 124 -2.96 25.25 0.75
C ALA A 124 -2.85 23.74 1.03
N TYR A 125 -2.19 23.40 2.14
CA TYR A 125 -1.98 22.01 2.56
C TYR A 125 -2.48 21.82 3.99
N ASN A 126 -3.48 20.96 4.17
CA ASN A 126 -4.09 20.65 5.46
C ASN A 126 -4.16 19.14 5.68
N PHE A 127 -3.65 18.68 6.81
CA PHE A 127 -3.59 17.26 7.15
C PHE A 127 -4.16 16.99 8.53
N ARG A 128 -4.98 15.96 8.64
CA ARG A 128 -5.45 15.40 9.92
C ARG A 128 -5.24 13.89 9.92
N SER A 129 -4.41 13.42 10.85
CA SER A 129 -4.18 12.00 11.12
C SER A 129 -4.46 11.67 12.58
N GLN A 130 -4.97 10.46 12.84
CA GLN A 130 -5.02 9.85 14.17
C GLN A 130 -3.73 9.10 14.53
N ASP A 131 -2.86 8.84 13.54
CA ASP A 131 -1.56 8.17 13.68
C ASP A 131 -0.42 9.10 13.20
N ASP A 132 0.69 8.54 12.74
CA ASP A 132 1.87 9.28 12.34
C ASP A 132 1.71 9.97 10.96
N ILE A 133 2.47 11.04 10.73
CA ILE A 133 2.61 11.67 9.41
C ILE A 133 4.09 11.76 9.03
N ALA A 134 4.45 11.21 7.88
CA ALA A 134 5.79 11.28 7.32
C ALA A 134 5.82 12.23 6.12
N PHE A 135 6.63 13.29 6.19
CA PHE A 135 6.91 14.20 5.09
C PHE A 135 8.29 13.90 4.50
N THR A 136 8.32 13.50 3.24
CA THR A 136 9.55 13.39 2.44
C THR A 136 9.74 14.70 1.67
N LEU A 137 10.75 15.47 2.08
CA LEU A 137 11.05 16.78 1.50
C LEU A 137 12.12 16.66 0.42
N TYR A 138 11.91 17.38 -0.67
CA TYR A 138 12.92 17.60 -1.70
C TYR A 138 14.13 18.37 -1.12
N PRO A 139 15.31 18.29 -1.77
CA PRO A 139 16.45 19.12 -1.40
C PRO A 139 16.09 20.60 -1.40
N GLU A 140 16.62 21.34 -0.41
CA GLU A 140 16.39 22.79 -0.25
C GLU A 140 14.90 23.20 -0.17
N PRO A 141 14.09 22.56 0.72
CA PRO A 141 12.67 22.83 0.78
C PRO A 141 12.38 24.22 1.36
N ASN A 142 11.39 24.92 0.81
CA ASN A 142 11.01 26.28 1.17
C ASN A 142 9.60 26.30 1.81
N VAL A 143 9.46 25.67 2.96
CA VAL A 143 8.16 25.35 3.56
C VAL A 143 8.18 25.53 5.07
N THR A 144 7.07 25.99 5.64
CA THR A 144 6.81 26.08 7.07
C THR A 144 5.68 25.14 7.44
N PHE A 145 5.95 24.20 8.35
CA PHE A 145 4.95 23.31 8.93
C PHE A 145 4.44 23.88 10.26
N TYR A 146 3.12 23.92 10.41
CA TYR A 146 2.42 24.41 11.59
C TYR A 146 1.82 23.21 12.34
N LEU A 147 2.53 22.74 13.35
CA LEU A 147 2.20 21.55 14.13
C LEU A 147 1.49 21.91 15.45
N PRO A 148 0.59 21.06 15.96
CA PRO A 148 0.07 21.22 17.31
C PRO A 148 1.19 21.17 18.36
N ALA A 149 1.05 21.92 19.46
CA ALA A 149 2.10 22.01 20.50
C ALA A 149 2.45 20.67 21.17
N GLN A 150 1.56 19.69 21.12
CA GLN A 150 1.71 18.38 21.77
C GLN A 150 2.27 17.30 20.83
N THR A 151 2.35 17.59 19.52
CA THR A 151 2.83 16.63 18.52
C THR A 151 4.34 16.52 18.61
N ASP A 152 4.84 15.31 18.81
CA ASP A 152 6.25 15.01 18.75
C ASP A 152 6.71 15.04 17.29
N TYR A 153 7.92 15.54 17.03
CA TYR A 153 8.46 15.60 15.68
C TYR A 153 9.92 15.16 15.62
N THR A 154 10.28 14.49 14.53
CA THR A 154 11.62 13.95 14.31
C THR A 154 12.15 14.31 12.94
N PHE A 155 13.48 14.36 12.83
CA PHE A 155 14.17 14.70 11.59
C PHE A 155 15.23 13.67 11.27
N THR A 156 15.35 13.37 9.98
CA THR A 156 16.57 12.81 9.40
C THR A 156 17.78 13.74 9.63
N ARG A 157 18.99 13.19 9.58
CA ARG A 157 20.22 13.89 9.96
C ARG A 157 20.47 15.13 9.11
N GLU A 158 20.09 15.06 7.84
CA GLU A 158 20.22 16.07 6.81
C GLU A 158 19.32 17.27 7.13
N LEU A 159 18.03 17.00 7.38
CA LEU A 159 17.05 18.04 7.69
C LEU A 159 17.28 18.69 9.05
N LYS A 160 17.80 17.95 10.03
CA LYS A 160 18.08 18.48 11.38
C LYS A 160 19.02 19.69 11.37
N ARG A 161 19.89 19.82 10.37
CA ARG A 161 20.85 20.94 10.27
C ARG A 161 20.24 22.21 9.68
N VAL A 162 19.18 22.06 8.89
CA VAL A 162 18.57 23.16 8.11
C VAL A 162 17.19 23.54 8.65
N ALA A 163 16.60 22.72 9.53
CA ALA A 163 15.35 23.02 10.20
C ALA A 163 15.52 24.18 11.19
N ASN A 164 14.72 25.23 11.03
CA ASN A 164 14.54 26.29 12.00
C ASN A 164 13.24 26.05 12.78
N ILE A 165 13.35 25.80 14.09
CA ILE A 165 12.20 25.51 14.94
C ILE A 165 11.84 26.78 15.70
N LEU A 166 10.65 27.33 15.44
CA LEU A 166 10.09 28.44 16.19
C LEU A 166 9.05 27.88 17.16
N THR A 167 9.30 28.08 18.45
CA THR A 167 8.40 27.64 19.51
C THR A 167 7.09 28.45 19.50
N PRO A 168 5.99 27.90 20.03
CA PRO A 168 4.75 28.63 20.21
C PRO A 168 4.93 29.90 21.03
N ASP A 169 4.11 30.92 20.75
CA ASP A 169 4.00 32.18 21.51
C ASP A 169 2.53 32.41 21.91
N GLU A 170 2.24 33.41 22.75
CA GLU A 170 0.87 33.76 23.19
C GLU A 170 -0.08 33.98 22.02
N ASP A 171 0.42 34.51 20.90
CA ASP A 171 -0.36 34.78 19.68
C ASP A 171 -0.48 33.58 18.72
N GLU A 172 0.43 32.60 18.79
CA GLU A 172 0.45 31.45 17.89
C GLU A 172 0.79 30.15 18.66
N PRO A 173 -0.21 29.34 19.05
CA PRO A 173 -0.03 28.18 19.91
C PRO A 173 0.56 26.95 19.18
N ARG A 174 1.00 27.11 17.93
CA ARG A 174 1.52 26.03 17.08
C ARG A 174 3.04 26.07 17.03
N VAL A 175 3.66 24.91 17.04
CA VAL A 175 5.10 24.78 16.74
C VAL A 175 5.28 25.01 15.25
N ARG A 176 6.23 25.87 14.88
CA ARG A 176 6.57 26.09 13.47
C ARG A 176 7.91 25.43 13.16
N VAL A 177 7.89 24.49 12.23
CA VAL A 177 9.09 23.86 11.68
C VAL A 177 9.32 24.44 10.30
N GLN A 178 10.28 25.34 10.18
CA GLN A 178 10.58 26.06 8.96
C GLN A 178 11.81 25.50 8.27
N PHE A 179 11.73 25.35 6.96
CA PHE A 179 12.84 25.05 6.08
C PHE A 179 12.98 26.13 5.00
N GLY A 180 14.23 26.44 4.64
CA GLY A 180 14.52 27.47 3.65
C GLY A 180 13.95 28.82 4.06
N ASN A 181 13.29 29.52 3.13
CA ASN A 181 12.59 30.78 3.43
C ASN A 181 11.19 30.58 4.02
N GLY A 182 10.66 29.35 4.06
CA GLY A 182 9.33 29.04 4.57
C GLY A 182 8.16 29.58 3.74
N ALA A 183 8.33 29.78 2.42
CA ALA A 183 7.31 30.36 1.55
C ALA A 183 6.00 29.56 1.54
N ALA A 184 6.07 28.24 1.37
CA ALA A 184 4.91 27.38 1.43
C ALA A 184 4.47 27.13 2.88
N LYS A 185 3.16 26.95 3.10
CA LYS A 185 2.58 26.75 4.44
C LYS A 185 1.82 25.44 4.50
N VAL A 186 2.18 24.60 5.45
CA VAL A 186 1.55 23.30 5.68
C VAL A 186 0.97 23.25 7.08
N TYR A 187 -0.31 22.95 7.19
CA TYR A 187 -1.01 22.86 8.47
C TYR A 187 -1.28 21.40 8.81
N VAL A 188 -0.79 20.98 9.97
CA VAL A 188 -1.15 19.68 10.56
C VAL A 188 -2.12 19.96 11.70
N GLU A 189 -3.36 19.49 11.58
CA GLU A 189 -4.37 19.69 12.62
C GLU A 189 -4.24 18.68 13.75
N SER A 190 -3.95 17.42 13.40
CA SER A 190 -3.62 16.36 14.36
C SER A 190 -2.69 15.34 13.70
N ALA A 191 -1.81 14.78 14.52
CA ALA A 191 -0.93 13.65 14.24
C ALA A 191 -0.38 13.17 15.59
N ASP A 192 -0.03 11.88 15.72
CA ASP A 192 0.71 11.36 16.89
C ASP A 192 2.16 11.86 16.83
N ASP A 193 2.97 11.28 15.94
CA ASP A 193 4.29 11.81 15.58
C ASP A 193 4.33 12.39 14.15
N VAL A 194 5.19 13.39 13.96
CA VAL A 194 5.53 13.90 12.62
C VAL A 194 7.00 13.61 12.30
N VAL A 195 7.25 12.94 11.17
CA VAL A 195 8.59 12.60 10.71
C VAL A 195 8.94 13.42 9.48
N PHE A 196 10.07 14.10 9.52
CA PHE A 196 10.62 14.81 8.37
C PHE A 196 11.84 14.07 7.82
N ALA A 197 11.71 13.60 6.58
CA ALA A 197 12.75 12.89 5.84
C ALA A 197 13.26 13.72 4.65
N SER A 198 14.57 13.73 4.41
CA SER A 198 15.12 14.28 3.16
C SER A 198 15.09 13.21 2.06
N ARG A 199 14.64 13.60 0.86
CA ARG A 199 14.78 12.79 -0.34
C ARG A 199 16.26 12.72 -0.73
N THR A 200 16.89 11.55 -0.52
CA THR A 200 18.29 11.33 -0.87
C THR A 200 18.40 10.86 -2.33
N VAL A 201 19.21 11.54 -3.14
CA VAL A 201 19.49 11.15 -4.53
C VAL A 201 20.26 9.82 -4.52
N GLY A 202 19.66 8.76 -5.08
CA GLY A 202 20.27 7.41 -5.15
C GLY A 202 19.98 6.50 -3.95
N GLY A 203 19.28 7.00 -2.94
CA GLY A 203 18.60 6.17 -1.95
C GLY A 203 17.13 6.08 -2.30
N SER A 204 16.50 4.93 -2.04
CA SER A 204 15.04 4.80 -1.98
C SER A 204 14.53 5.69 -0.84
N GLY A 205 14.46 7.01 -1.08
CA GLY A 205 14.18 8.01 -0.06
C GLY A 205 12.83 7.70 0.56
N PHE A 206 12.80 7.27 1.83
CA PHE A 206 11.60 6.92 2.59
C PHE A 206 10.42 6.47 1.72
N SER A 207 10.68 5.57 0.77
CA SER A 207 9.65 4.78 0.14
C SER A 207 9.24 3.80 1.23
N PHE A 208 8.49 4.31 2.22
CA PHE A 208 7.77 3.47 3.15
C PHE A 208 7.08 2.42 2.31
N GLU A 209 7.11 1.22 2.86
CA GLU A 209 6.76 -0.10 2.37
C GLU A 209 5.34 -0.22 1.79
N PHE A 210 4.68 0.89 1.45
CA PHE A 210 3.45 0.98 0.68
C PHE A 210 3.64 0.56 -0.79
N ASN A 211 4.89 0.58 -1.29
CA ASN A 211 5.19 0.15 -2.66
C ASN A 211 5.36 -1.37 -2.84
N LEU A 212 5.58 -2.18 -1.78
CA LEU A 212 5.86 -3.61 -2.00
C LEU A 212 4.59 -4.45 -2.27
N GLY A 213 3.40 -3.97 -1.90
CA GLY A 213 2.13 -4.63 -2.25
C GLY A 213 1.65 -4.30 -3.67
N ASN A 214 1.78 -3.05 -4.09
CA ASN A 214 1.11 -2.55 -5.28
C ASN A 214 2.02 -2.35 -6.52
N GLN A 215 3.36 -2.32 -6.36
CA GLN A 215 4.25 -2.32 -7.54
C GLN A 215 4.43 -3.70 -8.19
N LEU A 216 4.11 -4.79 -7.50
CA LEU A 216 4.23 -6.13 -8.09
C LEU A 216 3.22 -6.40 -9.21
N ARG A 217 2.12 -5.65 -9.32
CA ARG A 217 1.13 -5.85 -10.41
C ARG A 217 1.46 -5.08 -11.71
N ASP A 218 2.23 -4.00 -11.63
CA ASP A 218 2.65 -3.24 -12.82
C ASP A 218 4.02 -3.69 -13.37
N ILE A 219 4.80 -4.38 -12.55
CA ILE A 219 6.13 -4.90 -12.92
C ILE A 219 6.02 -6.19 -13.78
N GLU A 220 4.96 -7.00 -13.61
CA GLU A 220 4.76 -8.22 -14.40
C GLU A 220 4.56 -7.96 -15.91
N ALA A 221 4.07 -6.78 -16.28
CA ALA A 221 3.87 -6.41 -17.69
C ALA A 221 5.16 -6.00 -18.43
N GLN A 222 6.27 -5.75 -17.71
CA GLN A 222 7.56 -5.33 -18.30
C GLN A 222 8.74 -6.24 -17.94
N ILE A 223 8.61 -7.17 -16.99
CA ILE A 223 9.74 -8.03 -16.55
C ILE A 223 9.96 -9.31 -17.37
N ASN A 224 9.08 -9.66 -18.30
CA ASN A 224 9.28 -10.86 -19.15
C ASN A 224 10.41 -10.74 -20.19
N GLU A 225 11.04 -9.57 -20.34
CA GLU A 225 12.04 -9.35 -21.40
C GLU A 225 13.48 -9.16 -20.90
N SER A 226 13.76 -9.14 -19.58
CA SER A 226 15.11 -8.81 -19.09
C SER A 226 15.48 -9.37 -17.71
N LEU A 227 15.35 -10.69 -17.49
CA LEU A 227 15.93 -11.34 -16.31
C LEU A 227 16.69 -12.62 -16.67
N SER A 228 18.00 -12.47 -16.92
CA SER A 228 18.94 -13.61 -16.98
C SER A 228 20.24 -13.42 -16.19
N GLY A 229 20.37 -12.40 -15.32
CA GLY A 229 21.69 -12.04 -14.76
C GLY A 229 21.81 -11.61 -13.29
N LEU A 230 20.76 -11.52 -12.50
CA LEU A 230 20.82 -10.92 -11.14
C LEU A 230 20.98 -11.93 -10.00
N GLY A 231 21.71 -13.03 -10.23
CA GLY A 231 21.83 -14.14 -9.27
C GLY A 231 22.92 -14.01 -8.19
N GLU A 232 23.88 -13.08 -8.28
CA GLU A 232 25.13 -13.21 -7.50
C GLU A 232 25.55 -12.02 -6.60
N MET A 233 24.75 -10.94 -6.46
CA MET A 233 25.22 -9.73 -5.75
C MET A 233 24.81 -9.53 -4.29
N ILE A 234 24.04 -10.42 -3.66
CA ILE A 234 23.39 -10.11 -2.36
C ILE A 234 24.23 -10.47 -1.11
N GLU A 235 25.28 -11.28 -1.18
CA GLU A 235 25.93 -11.77 0.06
C GLU A 235 27.02 -10.87 0.68
N ALA A 236 27.50 -9.82 -0.01
CA ALA A 236 28.65 -9.05 0.49
C ALA A 236 28.30 -7.85 1.40
N GLN A 237 27.08 -7.28 1.30
CA GLN A 237 26.74 -6.02 1.96
C GLN A 237 26.18 -6.16 3.39
N THR A 238 25.82 -7.36 3.82
CA THR A 238 25.14 -7.60 5.11
C THR A 238 26.08 -7.55 6.32
N ARG A 239 27.39 -7.68 6.13
CA ARG A 239 28.37 -7.83 7.23
C ARG A 239 28.90 -6.51 7.78
N GLU A 240 28.93 -5.45 6.97
CA GLU A 240 29.54 -4.17 7.34
C GLU A 240 28.56 -3.26 8.12
N ALA A 241 27.25 -3.36 7.83
CA ALA A 241 26.21 -2.60 8.53
C ALA A 241 26.06 -2.97 10.03
N ILE A 242 26.40 -4.22 10.38
CA ILE A 242 26.28 -4.73 11.76
C ILE A 242 27.42 -4.22 12.66
N ALA A 243 28.61 -3.95 12.09
CA ALA A 243 29.76 -3.46 12.86
C ALA A 243 29.58 -2.00 13.31
N SER A 244 28.99 -1.15 12.47
CA SER A 244 28.76 0.28 12.73
C SER A 244 27.71 0.59 13.80
N ALA A 245 26.90 -0.39 14.19
CA ALA A 245 25.84 -0.21 15.20
C ALA A 245 26.37 -0.26 16.66
N SER A 246 27.59 -0.73 16.88
CA SER A 246 28.09 -1.08 18.23
C SER A 246 28.77 0.06 19.01
N SER A 247 29.11 1.19 18.36
CA SER A 247 29.92 2.25 19.00
C SER A 247 29.14 3.38 19.67
N PHE A 248 27.80 3.30 19.75
CA PHE A 248 26.94 4.41 20.20
C PHE A 248 26.56 4.37 21.69
N ALA A 249 27.27 3.60 22.53
CA ALA A 249 27.02 3.52 23.96
C ALA A 249 28.04 4.34 24.77
N LYS A 250 27.70 5.60 25.11
CA LYS A 250 28.06 6.29 26.37
C LYS A 250 27.46 7.71 26.46
N ASP A 251 26.48 7.89 27.37
CA ASP A 251 26.43 8.95 28.41
C ASP A 251 25.00 9.14 29.02
N ILE A 252 24.69 8.30 30.02
CA ILE A 252 24.07 8.53 31.35
C ILE A 252 22.79 9.39 31.56
N ARG A 253 22.14 10.00 30.55
CA ARG A 253 20.75 10.55 30.72
C ARG A 253 19.76 10.16 29.62
N VAL A 254 20.09 9.11 28.89
CA VAL A 254 19.40 8.74 27.64
C VAL A 254 18.61 7.42 27.79
N GLU A 255 18.80 6.66 28.87
CA GLU A 255 18.23 5.31 29.02
C GLU A 255 16.70 5.26 29.03
N ALA A 256 16.00 6.15 29.73
CA ALA A 256 14.53 6.16 29.74
C ALA A 256 13.92 6.58 28.39
N ARG A 257 14.66 7.37 27.60
CA ARG A 257 14.21 7.87 26.28
C ARG A 257 14.53 6.86 25.18
N ILE A 258 15.68 6.18 25.27
CA ILE A 258 16.04 5.03 24.41
C ILE A 258 15.15 3.84 24.72
N GLN A 259 14.88 3.51 25.98
CA GLN A 259 13.97 2.40 26.31
C GLN A 259 12.57 2.65 25.79
N ARG A 260 12.02 3.86 25.95
CA ARG A 260 10.70 4.20 25.37
C ARG A 260 10.72 4.26 23.85
N ALA A 261 11.83 4.65 23.23
CA ALA A 261 11.97 4.63 21.77
C ALA A 261 12.15 3.20 21.23
N GLN A 262 12.86 2.32 21.96
CA GLN A 262 13.05 0.91 21.64
C GLN A 262 11.77 0.12 21.86
N ASP A 263 11.06 0.33 22.97
CA ASP A 263 9.74 -0.24 23.24
C ASP A 263 8.72 0.21 22.20
N ARG A 264 8.80 1.46 21.72
CA ARG A 264 7.92 2.00 20.69
C ARG A 264 8.29 1.50 19.31
N ALA A 265 9.58 1.41 18.97
CA ALA A 265 10.07 0.80 17.74
C ALA A 265 9.76 -0.69 17.68
N GLN A 266 9.88 -1.41 18.80
CA GLN A 266 9.45 -2.80 18.92
C GLN A 266 7.93 -2.91 18.81
N ARG A 267 7.14 -2.05 19.46
CA ARG A 267 5.68 -2.04 19.28
C ARG A 267 5.26 -1.67 17.86
N ARG A 268 5.98 -0.78 17.17
CA ARG A 268 5.79 -0.47 15.74
C ARG A 268 6.11 -1.69 14.88
N ALA A 269 7.29 -2.28 15.04
CA ALA A 269 7.69 -3.48 14.33
C ALA A 269 6.74 -4.66 14.61
N GLN A 270 6.24 -4.79 15.82
CA GLN A 270 5.33 -5.86 16.23
C GLN A 270 3.92 -5.61 15.71
N ARG A 271 3.43 -4.36 15.69
CA ARG A 271 2.14 -4.01 15.06
C ARG A 271 2.19 -4.12 13.53
N HIS A 272 3.27 -3.68 12.89
CA HIS A 272 3.47 -3.90 11.45
C HIS A 272 3.64 -5.39 11.13
N ALA A 273 4.40 -6.15 11.92
CA ALA A 273 4.53 -7.59 11.73
C ALA A 273 3.21 -8.33 11.98
N GLU A 274 2.41 -7.94 12.98
CA GLU A 274 1.10 -8.51 13.24
C GLU A 274 0.09 -8.14 12.15
N ARG A 275 0.13 -6.90 11.63
CA ARG A 275 -0.70 -6.47 10.49
C ARG A 275 -0.26 -7.16 9.19
N ALA A 276 1.03 -7.31 8.94
CA ALA A 276 1.58 -8.08 7.82
C ALA A 276 1.23 -9.56 7.94
N GLN A 277 1.31 -10.15 9.13
CA GLN A 277 0.85 -11.51 9.40
C GLN A 277 -0.67 -11.64 9.21
N ARG A 278 -1.48 -10.67 9.63
CA ARG A 278 -2.93 -10.67 9.38
C ARG A 278 -3.25 -10.47 7.90
N ARG A 279 -2.47 -9.70 7.15
CA ARG A 279 -2.55 -9.59 5.68
C ARG A 279 -2.19 -10.92 5.02
N MET A 280 -1.12 -11.58 5.45
CA MET A 280 -0.73 -12.92 4.99
C MET A 280 -1.76 -13.99 5.38
N GLU A 281 -2.32 -13.96 6.59
CA GLU A 281 -3.40 -14.87 7.03
C GLU A 281 -4.69 -14.63 6.26
N ARG A 282 -5.03 -13.37 5.93
CA ARG A 282 -6.19 -13.06 5.08
C ARG A 282 -5.97 -13.53 3.65
N ALA A 283 -4.76 -13.33 3.10
CA ALA A 283 -4.36 -13.86 1.80
C ALA A 283 -4.39 -15.41 1.77
N GLN A 284 -3.87 -16.07 2.81
CA GLN A 284 -3.90 -17.52 2.96
C GLN A 284 -5.31 -18.07 3.23
N ARG A 285 -6.18 -17.32 3.93
CA ARG A 285 -7.61 -17.65 4.09
C ARG A 285 -8.39 -17.49 2.78
N PHE A 286 -8.00 -16.55 1.92
CA PHE A 286 -8.54 -16.45 0.56
C PHE A 286 -8.11 -17.65 -0.31
N ASP A 287 -6.86 -18.11 -0.17
CA ASP A 287 -6.39 -19.35 -0.81
C ASP A 287 -7.06 -20.62 -0.23
N HIS A 288 -7.28 -20.71 1.08
CA HIS A 288 -8.01 -21.82 1.71
C HIS A 288 -9.53 -21.79 1.43
N ARG A 289 -10.11 -20.63 1.07
CA ARG A 289 -11.52 -20.55 0.62
C ARG A 289 -11.70 -20.98 -0.84
N ARG A 290 -10.63 -21.00 -1.64
CA ARG A 290 -10.57 -21.75 -2.92
C ARG A 290 -10.44 -23.26 -2.72
N GLN A 291 -10.06 -23.71 -1.52
CA GLN A 291 -9.98 -25.12 -1.12
C GLN A 291 -10.86 -25.42 0.10
N SER A 292 -12.17 -25.19 -0.04
CA SER A 292 -13.17 -25.99 0.69
C SER A 292 -13.95 -26.81 -0.33
N PRO A 293 -14.12 -28.13 -0.13
CA PRO A 293 -14.61 -29.03 -1.16
C PRO A 293 -16.05 -28.72 -1.52
N GLN A 294 -16.29 -28.35 -2.78
CA GLN A 294 -17.63 -28.34 -3.35
C GLN A 294 -18.16 -29.77 -3.35
N THR A 295 -19.16 -30.04 -2.52
CA THR A 295 -20.05 -31.18 -2.72
C THR A 295 -21.02 -30.84 -3.84
N SER A 296 -20.78 -31.42 -5.01
CA SER A 296 -21.70 -31.46 -6.14
C SER A 296 -21.50 -32.79 -6.88
N PRO A 297 -22.53 -33.33 -7.53
CA PRO A 297 -22.77 -34.78 -7.58
C PRO A 297 -21.76 -35.53 -8.45
N SER A 298 -21.36 -36.70 -7.97
CA SER A 298 -20.44 -37.65 -8.59
C SER A 298 -20.79 -37.98 -10.04
N SER A 299 -19.91 -37.59 -10.98
CA SER A 299 -19.75 -38.28 -12.25
C SER A 299 -18.55 -39.23 -12.15
N THR A 300 -18.82 -40.53 -12.16
CA THR A 300 -17.86 -41.62 -12.15
C THR A 300 -17.00 -41.62 -13.42
N THR A 301 -15.74 -41.19 -13.29
CA THR A 301 -14.67 -41.52 -14.24
C THR A 301 -13.44 -41.95 -13.45
N VAL A 302 -13.11 -43.23 -13.60
CA VAL A 302 -12.16 -44.03 -12.81
C VAL A 302 -10.73 -43.48 -12.90
N SER A 303 -10.03 -43.37 -11.77
CA SER A 303 -8.64 -42.92 -11.73
C SER A 303 -7.69 -44.04 -12.19
N HIS A 304 -6.73 -43.67 -13.05
CA HIS A 304 -5.69 -44.56 -13.58
C HIS A 304 -4.85 -45.23 -12.47
N GLU A 305 -4.81 -44.62 -11.29
CA GLU A 305 -4.07 -45.08 -10.11
C GLU A 305 -4.67 -46.35 -9.48
N GLU A 306 -6.00 -46.49 -9.48
CA GLU A 306 -6.69 -47.64 -8.88
C GLU A 306 -6.47 -48.92 -9.72
N ARG A 307 -6.37 -48.77 -11.04
CA ARG A 307 -6.06 -49.89 -11.96
C ARG A 307 -4.64 -50.41 -11.76
N LEU A 308 -3.69 -49.52 -11.51
CA LEU A 308 -2.29 -49.89 -11.25
C LEU A 308 -2.16 -50.66 -9.94
N LEU A 309 -2.91 -50.28 -8.90
CA LEU A 309 -2.91 -50.99 -7.62
C LEU A 309 -3.42 -52.43 -7.76
N ILE A 310 -4.50 -52.65 -8.52
CA ILE A 310 -5.07 -53.99 -8.73
C ILE A 310 -4.11 -54.87 -9.53
N LEU A 311 -3.46 -54.33 -10.55
CA LEU A 311 -2.43 -55.06 -11.31
C LEU A 311 -1.22 -55.41 -10.45
N GLN A 312 -0.83 -54.52 -9.54
CA GLN A 312 0.23 -54.78 -8.59
C GLN A 312 -0.15 -55.88 -7.59
N MET A 313 -1.40 -55.90 -7.11
CA MET A 313 -1.87 -56.97 -6.20
C MET A 313 -1.97 -58.34 -6.89
N LEU A 314 -2.26 -58.38 -8.20
CA LEU A 314 -2.22 -59.61 -8.99
C LEU A 314 -0.78 -60.10 -9.17
N GLN A 315 0.16 -59.19 -9.43
CA GLN A 315 1.58 -59.50 -9.56
C GLN A 315 2.18 -60.03 -8.24
N ASP A 316 1.75 -59.48 -7.11
CA ASP A 316 2.16 -59.91 -5.77
C ASP A 316 1.43 -61.20 -5.31
N GLY A 317 0.55 -61.76 -6.15
CA GLY A 317 -0.19 -63.00 -5.87
C GLY A 317 -1.21 -62.89 -4.73
N ARG A 318 -1.57 -61.67 -4.33
CA ARG A 318 -2.50 -61.39 -3.22
C ARG A 318 -3.97 -61.52 -3.62
N ILE A 319 -4.25 -61.49 -4.92
CA ILE A 319 -5.56 -61.73 -5.51
C ILE A 319 -5.42 -62.68 -6.69
N THR A 320 -6.48 -63.42 -6.99
CA THR A 320 -6.53 -64.31 -8.15
C THR A 320 -6.90 -63.52 -9.42
N VAL A 321 -6.60 -64.11 -10.59
CA VAL A 321 -6.90 -63.49 -11.90
C VAL A 321 -8.41 -63.23 -12.07
N GLU A 322 -9.26 -64.08 -11.51
CA GLU A 322 -10.71 -63.92 -11.56
C GLU A 322 -11.21 -62.77 -10.67
N GLU A 323 -10.64 -62.62 -9.47
CA GLU A 323 -10.95 -61.51 -8.55
C GLU A 323 -10.46 -60.15 -9.11
N ALA A 324 -9.29 -60.11 -9.72
CA ALA A 324 -8.76 -58.91 -10.37
C ALA A 324 -9.68 -58.43 -11.51
N ASN A 325 -10.21 -59.36 -12.31
CA ASN A 325 -11.15 -59.04 -13.40
C ASN A 325 -12.50 -58.56 -12.87
N GLN A 326 -13.01 -59.15 -11.78
CA GLN A 326 -14.25 -58.67 -11.15
C GLN A 326 -14.08 -57.24 -10.60
N LEU A 327 -12.96 -56.94 -9.94
CA LEU A 327 -12.68 -55.60 -9.40
C LEU A 327 -12.46 -54.56 -10.51
N LEU A 328 -11.79 -54.92 -11.61
CA LEU A 328 -11.64 -54.01 -12.75
C LEU A 328 -12.97 -53.77 -13.48
N SER A 329 -13.80 -54.80 -13.64
CA SER A 329 -15.10 -54.67 -14.33
C SER A 329 -16.12 -53.81 -13.55
N THR A 330 -16.13 -53.96 -12.23
CA THR A 330 -16.95 -53.14 -11.32
C THR A 330 -16.48 -51.69 -11.28
N LEU A 331 -15.18 -51.45 -11.40
CA LEU A 331 -14.63 -50.10 -11.50
C LEU A 331 -14.93 -49.45 -12.86
N GLU A 332 -14.85 -50.17 -13.98
CA GLU A 332 -15.11 -49.62 -15.32
C GLU A 332 -16.59 -49.35 -15.65
N GLY A 333 -17.51 -49.56 -14.70
CA GLY A 333 -18.92 -49.23 -14.87
C GLY A 333 -19.65 -50.10 -15.91
N LYS A 334 -19.16 -51.30 -16.18
CA LYS A 334 -19.89 -52.30 -16.98
C LYS A 334 -20.65 -53.24 -16.04
N VAL A 335 -21.96 -53.03 -15.95
CA VAL A 335 -22.91 -54.10 -15.58
C VAL A 335 -23.07 -55.02 -16.77
#